data_AF-A0A1E4L4P7-F1
#
_entry.id   AF-A0A1E4L4P7-F1
#
_cell.length_a   1.000
_cell.length_b   1.000
_cell.length_c   1.000
_cell.angle_alpha   90.00
_cell.angle_beta   90.00
_cell.angle_gamma   90.00
#
_symmetry.space_group_name_H-M   'P 1'
#
loop_
_entity.id
_entity.type
_entity.pdbx_description
1 polymer ?
#
loop_
_entity_poly.entity_id
_entity_poly.type
_entity_poly.pdbx_seq_one_letter_code
_entity_poly.pdbx_strand_id
1 'polypeptide(L)'
;MNAFLDTTTVKYGNAAFNALFKKGFDNWNTAQPAGGKWTLADGGSTLAAGFGISTFDAQFRSGNTKGGVEINVDFLYAGSDRQDYWWAQGIYANYLPTGRVAPYFYMDTTDLSVCQWTTCSSPPLYPYQYVDGSFYDFPYEGFPDSFFEADAFLTKVDYNTRVLTLYEGIHYGFKLSVPEPNALLLTLIGMTAMAYVSAMRSSASRHRIDS
;
A
#
# COMPACT_ATOMS: atom_id res chain seq x y z
N MET A 1 -6.80 11.35 -3.90
CA MET A 1 -5.81 10.39 -3.39
C MET A 1 -5.47 10.76 -1.97
N ASN A 2 -5.47 9.78 -1.07
CA ASN A 2 -5.07 9.94 0.31
C ASN A 2 -3.82 9.08 0.52
N ALA A 3 -2.67 9.70 0.75
CA ALA A 3 -1.45 9.02 1.17
C ALA A 3 -1.31 9.15 2.69
N PHE A 4 -0.74 8.13 3.34
CA PHE A 4 -0.54 8.13 4.78
C PHE A 4 0.79 7.45 5.15
N LEU A 5 1.38 7.94 6.22
CA LEU A 5 2.58 7.39 6.85
C LEU A 5 2.41 7.50 8.35
N ASP A 6 2.60 6.39 9.04
CA ASP A 6 2.69 6.32 10.49
C ASP A 6 4.07 5.76 10.88
N THR A 7 4.87 6.64 11.46
CA THR A 7 6.20 6.34 12.00
C THR A 7 6.18 6.10 13.50
N THR A 8 5.00 6.09 14.13
CA THR A 8 4.87 5.70 15.54
C THR A 8 5.42 4.29 15.66
N THR A 9 6.44 4.09 16.50
CA THR A 9 7.16 2.81 16.58
C THR A 9 6.20 1.62 16.62
N VAL A 10 6.11 0.94 15.48
CA VAL A 10 5.28 -0.23 15.33
C VAL A 10 6.06 -1.40 15.93
N LYS A 11 5.56 -1.99 17.02
CA LYS A 11 6.21 -3.15 17.65
C LYS A 11 5.51 -4.43 17.27
N TYR A 12 6.29 -5.46 16.98
CA TYR A 12 5.76 -6.81 16.98
C TYR A 12 5.14 -7.12 18.34
N GLY A 13 3.91 -7.63 18.33
CA GLY A 13 3.07 -7.80 19.53
C GLY A 13 1.96 -6.76 19.73
N ASN A 14 2.00 -5.62 19.01
CA ASN A 14 0.89 -4.68 18.96
C ASN A 14 -0.20 -5.18 17.98
N ALA A 15 -1.38 -5.53 18.50
CA ALA A 15 -2.44 -6.17 17.73
C ALA A 15 -2.92 -5.39 16.50
N ALA A 16 -2.85 -4.05 16.51
CA ALA A 16 -3.30 -3.22 15.40
C ALA A 16 -2.38 -3.31 14.18
N PHE A 17 -1.07 -3.28 14.40
CA PHE A 17 -0.06 -3.28 13.34
C PHE A 17 0.49 -4.66 13.01
N ASN A 18 0.33 -5.64 13.90
CA ASN A 18 0.67 -7.03 13.55
C ASN A 18 -0.28 -7.59 12.49
N ALA A 19 -1.48 -7.04 12.36
CA ALA A 19 -2.57 -7.73 11.68
C ALA A 19 -2.34 -7.87 10.16
N LEU A 20 -1.77 -6.86 9.50
CA LEU A 20 -1.51 -6.90 8.07
C LEU A 20 -0.23 -7.69 7.78
N PHE A 21 0.89 -7.38 8.43
CA PHE A 21 2.12 -8.17 8.29
C PHE A 21 1.89 -9.66 8.54
N LYS A 22 1.24 -10.01 9.65
CA LYS A 22 1.00 -11.42 10.01
C LYS A 22 0.14 -12.14 8.98
N LYS A 23 -0.90 -11.49 8.45
CA LYS A 23 -1.72 -12.08 7.37
C LYS A 23 -0.91 -12.31 6.11
N GLY A 24 -0.08 -11.34 5.71
CA GLY A 24 0.85 -11.49 4.59
C GLY A 24 1.79 -12.67 4.80
N PHE A 25 2.41 -12.74 5.98
CA PHE A 25 3.33 -13.81 6.37
C PHE A 25 2.66 -15.17 6.38
N ASP A 26 1.49 -15.32 7.01
CA ASP A 26 0.77 -16.58 7.09
C ASP A 26 0.39 -17.09 5.68
N ASN A 27 -0.04 -16.20 4.78
CA ASN A 27 -0.35 -16.53 3.39
C ASN A 27 0.88 -17.03 2.64
N TRP A 28 1.98 -16.27 2.70
CA TRP A 28 3.24 -16.65 2.06
C TRP A 28 3.81 -17.96 2.65
N ASN A 29 3.77 -18.13 3.97
CA ASN A 29 4.32 -19.28 4.67
C ASN A 29 3.49 -20.55 4.45
N THR A 30 2.19 -20.41 4.21
CA THR A 30 1.31 -21.54 3.85
C THR A 30 1.64 -22.11 2.46
N ALA A 31 2.11 -21.26 1.53
CA ALA A 31 2.54 -21.68 0.21
C ALA A 31 3.91 -22.40 0.19
N GLN A 32 4.62 -22.42 1.33
CA GLN A 32 5.90 -23.12 1.47
C GLN A 32 5.71 -24.64 1.58
N PRO A 33 6.66 -25.45 1.07
CA PRO A 33 6.66 -26.88 1.35
C PRO A 33 6.78 -27.16 2.85
N ALA A 34 6.43 -28.37 3.32
CA ALA A 34 6.36 -28.67 4.76
C ALA A 34 7.67 -28.41 5.52
N GLY A 35 8.84 -28.75 4.94
CA GLY A 35 10.16 -28.41 5.49
C GLY A 35 10.66 -27.00 5.12
N GLY A 36 9.81 -26.25 4.42
CA GLY A 36 10.02 -24.91 3.89
C GLY A 36 9.61 -23.78 4.83
N LYS A 37 8.83 -24.09 5.86
CA LYS A 37 8.11 -23.11 6.67
C LYS A 37 9.01 -22.33 7.61
N TRP A 38 8.63 -21.08 7.82
CA TRP A 38 9.26 -20.13 8.71
C TRP A 38 8.39 -19.86 9.93
N THR A 39 9.00 -19.32 10.98
CA THR A 39 8.30 -18.83 12.18
C THR A 39 8.66 -17.39 12.47
N LEU A 40 7.76 -16.69 13.15
CA LEU A 40 7.98 -15.31 13.61
C LEU A 40 8.42 -15.31 15.06
N ALA A 41 9.42 -14.47 15.38
CA ALA A 41 9.86 -14.19 16.73
C ALA A 41 9.78 -12.69 17.04
N ASP A 42 9.59 -12.38 18.31
CA ASP A 42 9.66 -11.00 18.82
C ASP A 42 11.11 -10.64 19.14
N GLY A 43 11.62 -9.58 18.51
CA GLY A 43 12.94 -9.01 18.75
C GLY A 43 13.07 -8.28 20.09
N GLY A 44 11.95 -8.03 20.78
CA GLY A 44 11.92 -7.49 22.13
C GLY A 44 11.93 -5.97 22.18
N SER A 45 12.79 -5.40 23.03
CA SER A 45 12.82 -3.95 23.25
C SER A 45 13.12 -3.18 21.96
N THR A 46 12.53 -1.98 21.84
CA THR A 46 12.83 -1.02 20.77
C THR A 46 14.33 -0.93 20.58
N LEU A 47 14.79 -1.12 19.34
CA LEU A 47 16.19 -0.85 19.02
C LEU A 47 16.44 0.62 19.41
N ALA A 48 17.62 0.95 19.91
CA ALA A 48 18.01 2.36 20.03
C ALA A 48 18.31 2.95 18.62
N ALA A 49 17.45 2.65 17.66
CA ALA A 49 17.48 3.09 16.29
C ALA A 49 16.37 4.14 16.09
N GLY A 50 16.56 5.00 15.09
CA GLY A 50 15.51 5.85 14.56
C GLY A 50 15.20 5.50 13.11
N PHE A 51 14.00 5.83 12.65
CA PHE A 51 13.67 5.83 11.23
C PHE A 51 13.66 7.27 10.73
N GLY A 52 14.64 7.61 9.88
CA GLY A 52 14.63 8.86 9.14
C GLY A 52 13.73 8.70 7.92
N ILE A 53 12.84 9.66 7.66
CA ILE A 53 12.04 9.67 6.42
C ILE A 53 12.62 10.76 5.53
N SER A 54 13.41 10.35 4.55
CA SER A 54 14.05 11.27 3.61
C SER A 54 13.14 11.63 2.43
N THR A 55 12.14 10.80 2.14
CA THR A 55 11.11 11.09 1.12
C THR A 55 9.78 10.46 1.54
N PHE A 56 8.68 11.21 1.42
CA PHE A 56 7.32 10.70 1.51
C PHE A 56 6.38 11.59 0.71
N ASP A 57 6.18 11.27 -0.57
CA ASP A 57 5.46 12.13 -1.51
C ASP A 57 4.31 11.41 -2.21
N ALA A 58 3.17 12.09 -2.27
CA ALA A 58 2.03 11.72 -3.08
C ALA A 58 2.32 12.03 -4.56
N GLN A 59 2.25 11.01 -5.43
CA GLN A 59 2.69 11.11 -6.82
C GLN A 59 1.57 10.75 -7.82
N PHE A 60 1.55 11.43 -8.97
CA PHE A 60 0.75 11.08 -10.14
C PHE A 60 1.66 10.57 -11.26
N ARG A 61 1.21 9.54 -11.99
CA ARG A 61 1.97 8.93 -13.09
C ARG A 61 1.11 8.69 -14.33
N SER A 62 1.79 8.42 -15.45
CA SER A 62 1.17 8.01 -16.73
C SER A 62 0.07 8.96 -17.21
N GLY A 63 0.38 10.26 -17.31
CA GLY A 63 -0.59 11.27 -17.74
C GLY A 63 -1.77 11.42 -16.77
N ASN A 64 -1.51 11.30 -15.46
CA ASN A 64 -2.49 11.39 -14.37
C ASN A 64 -3.53 10.27 -14.33
N THR A 65 -3.25 9.13 -14.97
CA THR A 65 -4.12 7.94 -14.90
C THR A 65 -3.78 7.02 -13.73
N LYS A 66 -2.59 7.18 -13.14
CA LYS A 66 -2.14 6.43 -11.96
C LYS A 66 -1.77 7.36 -10.82
N GLY A 67 -1.96 6.91 -9.58
CA GLY A 67 -1.54 7.57 -8.36
C GLY A 67 -0.83 6.60 -7.43
N GLY A 68 0.04 7.13 -6.57
CA GLY A 68 0.79 6.33 -5.62
C GLY A 68 1.54 7.17 -4.60
N VAL A 69 2.43 6.51 -3.87
CA VAL A 69 3.30 7.16 -2.90
C VAL A 69 4.74 6.75 -3.15
N GLU A 70 5.66 7.71 -3.08
CA GLU A 70 7.10 7.46 -3.08
C GLU A 70 7.59 7.62 -1.65
N ILE A 71 8.34 6.63 -1.15
CA ILE A 71 8.89 6.64 0.19
C ILE A 71 10.37 6.22 0.18
N ASN A 72 11.16 6.91 0.99
CA ASN A 72 12.52 6.51 1.32
C ASN A 72 12.72 6.60 2.84
N VAL A 73 13.17 5.50 3.45
CA VAL A 73 13.32 5.37 4.89
C VAL A 73 14.74 4.98 5.23
N ASP A 74 15.39 5.82 6.03
CA ASP A 74 16.74 5.67 6.51
C ASP A 74 16.75 4.91 7.84
N PHE A 75 17.55 3.84 7.92
CA PHE A 75 17.78 3.13 9.18
C PHE A 75 18.86 3.84 10.00
N LEU A 76 18.47 4.63 11.00
CA LEU A 76 19.40 5.40 11.84
C LEU A 76 19.83 4.57 13.06
N TYR A 77 20.66 3.55 12.82
CA TYR A 77 21.20 2.69 13.86
C TYR A 77 22.72 2.73 13.93
N ALA A 78 23.24 2.91 15.15
CA ALA A 78 24.68 3.03 15.43
C ALA A 78 25.32 1.71 15.92
N GLY A 79 24.55 0.64 16.06
CA GLY A 79 25.07 -0.67 16.47
C GLY A 79 25.98 -1.27 15.40
N SER A 80 27.02 -1.99 15.84
CA SER A 80 27.99 -2.65 14.95
C SER A 80 27.38 -3.80 14.13
N ASP A 81 26.23 -4.30 14.55
CA ASP A 81 25.44 -5.36 13.92
C ASP A 81 24.38 -4.82 12.96
N ARG A 82 24.43 -3.54 12.56
CA ARG A 82 23.49 -2.92 11.60
C ARG A 82 23.27 -3.74 10.34
N GLN A 83 24.34 -4.34 9.82
CA GLN A 83 24.34 -5.17 8.61
C GLN A 83 23.57 -6.50 8.75
N ASP A 84 23.24 -6.91 9.98
CA ASP A 84 22.49 -8.14 10.25
C ASP A 84 20.97 -7.92 10.13
N TYR A 85 20.54 -6.66 9.98
CA TYR A 85 19.14 -6.29 9.88
C TYR A 85 18.67 -6.18 8.42
N TRP A 86 17.43 -6.62 8.21
CA TRP A 86 16.78 -6.63 6.91
C TRP A 86 15.37 -6.07 6.98
N TRP A 87 14.93 -5.35 5.96
CA TRP A 87 13.53 -4.95 5.83
C TRP A 87 12.68 -6.11 5.34
N ALA A 88 11.54 -6.32 6.00
CA ALA A 88 10.50 -7.25 5.59
C ALA A 88 9.15 -6.53 5.59
N GLN A 89 8.35 -6.75 4.54
CA GLN A 89 7.10 -6.03 4.35
C GLN A 89 5.94 -6.97 4.06
N GLY A 90 4.88 -6.82 4.84
CA GLY A 90 3.56 -7.34 4.50
C GLY A 90 2.78 -6.27 3.76
N ILE A 91 1.97 -6.68 2.78
CA ILE A 91 1.19 -5.78 1.93
C ILE A 91 -0.28 -6.21 1.94
N TYR A 92 -1.17 -5.22 2.00
CA TYR A 92 -2.57 -5.32 1.64
C TYR A 92 -2.85 -4.39 0.47
N ALA A 93 -3.21 -4.95 -0.68
CA ALA A 93 -3.48 -4.19 -1.89
C ALA A 93 -4.58 -4.85 -2.72
N ASN A 94 -5.05 -4.15 -3.75
CA ASN A 94 -6.05 -4.64 -4.70
C ASN A 94 -5.56 -4.59 -6.15
N TYR A 95 -4.27 -4.74 -6.38
CA TYR A 95 -3.71 -4.74 -7.72
C TYR A 95 -2.48 -5.63 -7.86
N LEU A 96 -2.27 -6.09 -9.09
CA LEU A 96 -1.11 -6.81 -9.59
C LEU A 96 -0.49 -6.04 -10.76
N PRO A 97 0.73 -6.38 -11.20
CA PRO A 97 1.28 -5.85 -12.44
C PRO A 97 0.37 -6.05 -13.67
N THR A 98 -0.52 -7.05 -13.62
CA THR A 98 -1.50 -7.37 -14.66
C THR A 98 -2.81 -6.60 -14.56
N GLY A 99 -3.05 -5.86 -13.47
CA GLY A 99 -4.22 -5.02 -13.26
C GLY A 99 -4.89 -5.21 -11.88
N ARG A 100 -6.07 -4.59 -11.73
CA ARG A 100 -6.83 -4.61 -10.47
C ARG A 100 -7.40 -5.99 -10.16
N VAL A 101 -7.35 -6.39 -8.90
CA VAL A 101 -7.85 -7.66 -8.38
C VAL A 101 -8.68 -7.44 -7.11
N ALA A 102 -9.28 -8.51 -6.57
CA ALA A 102 -9.86 -8.45 -5.24
C ALA A 102 -8.77 -8.15 -4.19
N PRO A 103 -9.07 -7.39 -3.13
CA PRO A 103 -8.14 -7.14 -2.04
C PRO A 103 -7.51 -8.42 -1.47
N TYR A 104 -6.20 -8.43 -1.29
CA TYR A 104 -5.49 -9.60 -0.78
C TYR A 104 -4.24 -9.21 0.03
N PHE A 105 -3.82 -10.11 0.93
CA PHE A 105 -2.63 -9.95 1.76
C PHE A 105 -1.50 -10.81 1.21
N TYR A 106 -0.28 -10.28 1.16
CA TYR A 106 0.90 -11.03 0.73
C TYR A 106 2.17 -10.48 1.41
N MET A 107 3.23 -11.28 1.42
CA MET A 107 4.57 -10.77 1.73
C MET A 107 5.18 -10.19 0.47
N ASP A 108 5.83 -9.04 0.61
CA ASP A 108 6.72 -8.56 -0.43
C ASP A 108 7.95 -9.46 -0.52
N THR A 109 8.29 -9.87 -1.74
CA THR A 109 9.41 -10.77 -2.03
C THR A 109 10.03 -10.36 -3.37
N THR A 110 11.31 -10.69 -3.59
CA THR A 110 12.05 -10.42 -4.83
C THR A 110 11.34 -10.84 -6.13
N ASP A 111 10.36 -11.74 -6.05
CA ASP A 111 9.76 -12.38 -7.20
C ASP A 111 8.23 -12.43 -7.13
N LEU A 112 7.60 -11.26 -7.25
CA LEU A 112 6.14 -11.14 -7.38
C LEU A 112 5.59 -11.88 -8.62
N SER A 113 6.43 -12.27 -9.59
CA SER A 113 5.99 -12.98 -10.81
C SER A 113 5.87 -14.50 -10.61
N VAL A 114 6.70 -15.10 -9.74
CA VAL A 114 6.66 -16.54 -9.41
C VAL A 114 5.88 -16.81 -8.13
N CYS A 115 5.87 -15.88 -7.17
CA CYS A 115 5.24 -16.08 -5.86
C CYS A 115 3.71 -15.99 -5.85
N GLN A 116 3.06 -15.61 -6.96
CA GLN A 116 1.61 -15.48 -6.98
C GLN A 116 0.86 -16.80 -7.03
N TRP A 117 1.47 -17.93 -7.46
CA TRP A 117 0.66 -19.12 -7.76
C TRP A 117 1.25 -20.48 -7.40
N THR A 118 2.57 -20.68 -7.29
CA THR A 118 3.14 -21.97 -6.85
C THR A 118 4.60 -21.80 -6.41
N THR A 119 4.89 -22.10 -5.14
CA THR A 119 6.24 -22.16 -4.52
C THR A 119 7.07 -20.87 -4.56
N CYS A 120 6.97 -20.08 -3.50
CA CYS A 120 7.82 -18.89 -3.30
C CYS A 120 9.05 -19.27 -2.47
N SER A 121 10.21 -19.59 -3.07
CA SER A 121 11.40 -19.99 -2.27
C SER A 121 12.19 -18.81 -1.70
N SER A 122 11.87 -17.58 -2.13
CA SER A 122 12.57 -16.37 -1.68
C SER A 122 12.17 -15.99 -0.26
N PRO A 123 13.14 -15.68 0.62
CA PRO A 123 12.89 -15.07 1.92
C PRO A 123 12.12 -13.75 1.78
N PRO A 124 11.26 -13.38 2.74
CA PRO A 124 10.44 -12.17 2.68
C PRO A 124 11.25 -10.94 3.12
N LEU A 125 12.37 -10.68 2.43
CA LEU A 125 13.33 -9.61 2.75
C LEU A 125 13.23 -8.47 1.73
N TYR A 126 11.99 -8.04 1.50
CA TYR A 126 11.65 -6.88 0.69
C TYR A 126 10.81 -5.90 1.52
N PRO A 127 10.88 -4.58 1.29
CA PRO A 127 11.40 -3.89 0.09
C PRO A 127 12.92 -3.94 -0.05
N TYR A 128 13.39 -3.62 -1.27
CA TYR A 128 14.82 -3.58 -1.55
C TYR A 128 15.53 -2.60 -0.61
N GLN A 129 16.54 -3.11 0.08
CA GLN A 129 17.40 -2.29 0.94
C GLN A 129 18.72 -1.95 0.27
N TYR A 130 19.17 -0.73 0.46
CA TYR A 130 20.50 -0.28 0.04
C TYR A 130 21.56 -0.75 1.03
N VAL A 131 22.83 -0.56 0.65
CA VAL A 131 24.00 -0.95 1.46
C VAL A 131 24.02 -0.25 2.82
N ASP A 132 23.45 0.95 2.91
CA ASP A 132 23.30 1.67 4.17
C ASP A 132 22.10 1.18 5.00
N GLY A 133 21.30 0.22 4.53
CA GLY A 133 20.11 -0.28 5.22
C GLY A 133 18.90 0.65 5.12
N SER A 134 18.97 1.72 4.32
CA SER A 134 17.76 2.42 3.89
C SER A 134 16.96 1.55 2.92
N PHE A 135 15.66 1.80 2.80
CA PHE A 135 14.86 1.23 1.72
C PHE A 135 14.09 2.30 0.97
N TYR A 136 13.90 2.04 -0.32
CA TYR A 136 13.06 2.84 -1.20
C TYR A 136 11.91 1.99 -1.73
N ASP A 137 10.70 2.54 -1.67
CA ASP A 137 9.55 1.96 -2.33
C ASP A 137 8.74 3.04 -3.07
N PHE A 138 8.13 2.65 -4.18
CA PHE A 138 7.28 3.53 -4.98
C PHE A 138 6.06 2.76 -5.50
N PRO A 139 5.15 2.31 -4.63
CA PRO A 139 3.92 1.67 -5.05
C PRO A 139 2.98 2.69 -5.73
N TYR A 140 2.46 2.33 -6.90
CA TYR A 140 1.47 3.13 -7.63
C TYR A 140 0.54 2.24 -8.46
N GLU A 141 -0.70 2.68 -8.66
CA GLU A 141 -1.62 2.02 -9.59
C GLU A 141 -2.68 2.98 -10.16
N GLY A 142 -3.48 2.51 -11.11
CA GLY A 142 -4.56 3.22 -11.79
C GLY A 142 -5.73 3.63 -10.88
N PHE A 143 -6.28 4.82 -11.16
CA PHE A 143 -7.57 5.26 -10.65
C PHE A 143 -8.72 4.33 -11.11
N PRO A 144 -9.88 4.31 -10.42
CA PRO A 144 -10.28 5.23 -9.34
C PRO A 144 -10.03 4.74 -7.91
N ASP A 145 -9.83 3.45 -7.69
CA ASP A 145 -10.05 2.80 -6.40
C ASP A 145 -8.92 1.85 -5.98
N SER A 146 -7.76 1.93 -6.65
CA SER A 146 -6.59 1.18 -6.22
C SER A 146 -6.06 1.70 -4.88
N PHE A 147 -5.55 0.79 -4.07
CA PHE A 147 -4.92 1.11 -2.80
C PHE A 147 -3.77 0.16 -2.52
N PHE A 148 -2.87 0.64 -1.68
CA PHE A 148 -1.74 -0.08 -1.14
C PHE A 148 -1.60 0.31 0.33
N GLU A 149 -1.48 -0.67 1.20
CA GLU A 149 -1.13 -0.50 2.61
C GLU A 149 -0.03 -1.51 2.93
N ALA A 150 0.99 -1.06 3.66
CA ALA A 150 2.12 -1.90 4.01
C ALA A 150 2.56 -1.69 5.46
N ASP A 151 2.94 -2.79 6.10
CA ASP A 151 3.72 -2.79 7.33
C ASP A 151 5.13 -3.25 6.99
N ALA A 152 6.11 -2.37 7.12
CA ALA A 152 7.52 -2.67 6.88
C ALA A 152 8.27 -2.71 8.21
N PHE A 153 8.87 -3.85 8.55
CA PHE A 153 9.60 -4.08 9.79
C PHE A 153 11.09 -4.30 9.54
N LEU A 154 11.92 -3.82 10.47
CA LEU A 154 13.28 -4.31 10.65
C LEU A 154 13.23 -5.73 11.20
N THR A 155 14.04 -6.60 10.62
CA THR A 155 14.09 -8.00 10.98
C THR A 155 15.51 -8.54 11.08
N LYS A 156 15.70 -9.60 11.86
CA LYS A 156 16.86 -10.49 11.75
C LYS A 156 16.41 -11.85 11.25
N VAL A 157 17.28 -12.49 10.49
CA VAL A 157 16.96 -13.73 9.76
C VAL A 157 17.88 -14.85 10.22
N ASP A 158 17.31 -15.92 10.76
CA ASP A 158 18.02 -17.17 10.97
C ASP A 158 17.58 -18.18 9.90
N TYR A 159 18.46 -18.43 8.94
CA TYR A 159 18.20 -19.38 7.85
C TYR A 159 18.27 -20.85 8.28
N ASN A 160 19.01 -21.16 9.35
CA ASN A 160 19.17 -22.52 9.84
C ASN A 160 17.88 -22.99 10.53
N THR A 161 17.31 -22.11 11.37
CA THR A 161 16.07 -22.40 12.11
C THR A 161 14.81 -21.84 11.44
N ARG A 162 14.98 -21.06 10.36
CA ARG A 162 13.90 -20.39 9.59
C ARG A 162 13.06 -19.46 10.46
N VAL A 163 13.74 -18.67 11.28
CA VAL A 163 13.10 -17.68 12.16
C VAL A 163 13.28 -16.29 11.57
N LEU A 164 12.17 -15.57 11.42
CA LEU A 164 12.15 -14.15 11.13
C LEU A 164 11.84 -13.40 12.43
N THR A 165 12.84 -12.73 13.00
CA THR A 165 12.70 -11.96 14.22
C THR A 165 12.32 -10.53 13.87
N LEU A 166 11.15 -10.05 14.30
CA LEU A 166 10.65 -8.71 14.02
C LEU A 166 10.99 -7.75 15.16
N TYR A 167 11.44 -6.54 14.81
CA TYR A 167 11.72 -5.48 15.76
C TYR A 167 10.67 -4.38 15.63
N GLU A 168 11.09 -3.21 15.16
CA GLU A 168 10.26 -2.05 14.91
C GLU A 168 10.06 -1.82 13.41
N GLY A 169 8.99 -1.12 13.08
CA GLY A 169 8.64 -0.84 11.70
C GLY A 169 7.86 0.44 11.53
N ILE A 170 7.41 0.64 10.31
CA ILE A 170 6.54 1.74 9.88
C ILE A 170 5.33 1.18 9.16
N HIS A 171 4.25 1.98 9.13
CA HIS A 171 3.06 1.69 8.36
C HIS A 171 2.84 2.80 7.34
N TYR A 172 2.62 2.47 6.08
CA TYR A 172 2.43 3.48 5.04
C TYR A 172 1.59 2.97 3.88
N GLY A 173 1.10 3.91 3.07
CA GLY A 173 0.35 3.55 1.88
C GLY A 173 -0.42 4.68 1.24
N PHE A 174 -1.28 4.30 0.30
CA PHE A 174 -2.18 5.20 -0.40
C PHE A 174 -3.53 4.56 -0.68
N LYS A 175 -4.55 5.40 -0.82
CA LYS A 175 -5.85 5.04 -1.37
C LYS A 175 -6.26 6.03 -2.45
N LEU A 176 -6.54 5.53 -3.64
CA LEU A 176 -7.09 6.31 -4.72
C LEU A 176 -8.60 6.46 -4.56
N SER A 177 -9.07 7.62 -4.97
CA SER A 177 -10.48 7.95 -5.09
C SER A 177 -10.60 9.03 -6.15
N VAL A 178 -11.65 8.96 -6.96
CA VAL A 178 -12.09 10.10 -7.77
C VAL A 178 -13.08 10.88 -6.92
N PRO A 179 -12.91 12.21 -6.75
CA PRO A 179 -13.91 13.01 -6.07
C PRO A 179 -15.27 12.80 -6.73
N GLU A 180 -16.30 12.43 -5.97
CA GLU A 180 -17.65 12.40 -6.52
C GLU A 180 -17.98 13.82 -7.03
N PRO A 181 -18.46 13.96 -8.28
CA PRO A 181 -18.91 15.26 -8.74
C PRO A 181 -20.03 15.73 -7.81
N ASN A 182 -19.93 16.96 -7.33
CA ASN A 182 -20.88 17.52 -6.36
C ASN A 182 -22.32 17.31 -6.85
N ALA A 183 -23.05 16.39 -6.21
CA ALA A 183 -24.39 15.97 -6.64
C ALA A 183 -25.39 17.15 -6.64
N LEU A 184 -25.16 18.12 -5.75
CA LEU A 184 -25.93 19.36 -5.66
C LEU A 184 -25.69 20.24 -6.89
N LEU A 185 -24.44 20.36 -7.34
CA LEU A 185 -24.08 21.06 -8.57
C LEU A 185 -24.70 20.38 -9.81
N LEU A 186 -24.62 19.05 -9.90
CA LEU A 186 -25.23 18.29 -10.99
C LEU A 186 -26.76 18.41 -11.02
N THR A 187 -27.39 18.42 -9.85
CA THR A 187 -28.85 18.58 -9.74
C THR A 187 -29.27 20.00 -10.12
N LEU A 188 -28.53 21.04 -9.69
CA LEU A 188 -28.80 22.43 -10.06
C LEU A 188 -28.63 22.65 -11.58
N ILE A 189 -27.60 22.08 -12.18
CA ILE A 189 -27.41 22.13 -13.64
C ILE A 189 -28.54 21.37 -14.36
N GLY A 190 -28.94 20.20 -13.87
CA GLY A 190 -30.06 19.44 -14.42
C GLY A 190 -31.40 20.19 -14.35
N MET A 191 -31.69 20.84 -13.21
CA MET A 191 -32.91 21.63 -13.03
C MET A 191 -32.95 22.87 -13.92
N THR A 192 -31.83 23.58 -14.05
CA THR A 192 -31.74 24.76 -14.93
C THR A 192 -31.89 24.40 -16.40
N ALA A 193 -31.28 23.30 -16.85
CA ALA A 193 -31.46 22.78 -18.20
C ALA A 193 -32.93 22.38 -18.49
N MET A 194 -33.59 21.68 -17.55
CA MET A 194 -35.00 21.31 -17.69
C MET A 194 -35.93 22.52 -17.68
N ALA A 195 -35.67 23.52 -16.83
CA ALA A 195 -36.42 24.76 -16.79
C ALA A 195 -36.30 25.53 -18.11
N TYR A 196 -35.09 25.61 -18.68
CA TYR A 196 -34.83 26.27 -19.96
C TYR A 196 -35.54 25.58 -21.13
N VAL A 197 -35.47 24.24 -21.21
CA VAL A 197 -36.18 23.45 -22.23
C VAL A 197 -37.69 23.57 -22.10
N SER A 198 -38.21 23.60 -20.88
CA SER A 198 -39.65 23.77 -20.62
C SER A 198 -40.14 25.17 -21.01
N ALA A 199 -39.34 26.21 -20.72
CA ALA A 199 -39.64 27.57 -21.11
C ALA A 199 -39.68 27.72 -22.64
N MET A 200 -38.72 27.16 -23.38
CA MET A 200 -38.71 27.18 -24.85
C MET A 200 -39.91 26.45 -25.45
N ARG A 201 -40.29 25.29 -24.91
CA ARG A 201 -41.50 24.56 -25.35
C ARG A 201 -42.78 25.35 -25.12
N SER A 202 -42.90 26.05 -23.99
CA SER A 202 -44.06 26.89 -23.68
C SER A 202 -44.16 28.14 -24.55
N SER A 203 -43.02 28.67 -25.02
CA SER A 203 -42.97 29.81 -25.94
C SER A 203 -43.36 29.39 -27.36
N ALA A 204 -42.90 28.22 -27.81
CA ALA A 204 -43.26 27.66 -29.11
C ALA A 204 -44.75 27.29 -29.23
N SER A 205 -45.41 26.86 -28.14
CA SER A 205 -46.85 26.54 -28.16
C SER A 205 -47.75 27.77 -28.17
N ARG A 206 -47.32 28.92 -27.63
CA ARG A 206 -48.09 30.17 -27.66
C ARG A 206 -48.17 30.79 -29.06
N HIS A 207 -47.14 30.63 -29.89
CA HIS A 207 -47.16 31.13 -31.27
C HIS A 207 -48.03 30.33 -32.26
N ARG A 208 -48.59 29.18 -31.85
CA ARG A 208 -49.43 28.34 -32.72
C ARG A 208 -50.94 28.53 -32.52
N ILE A 209 -51.35 29.34 -31.55
CA ILE A 209 -52.77 29.62 -31.27
C ILE A 209 -53.25 30.91 -31.97
N ASP A 210 -52.32 31.74 -32.44
CA ASP A 210 -52.61 33.04 -33.07
C ASP A 210 -52.40 33.05 -34.60
N SER A 211 -52.55 31.90 -35.29
CA SER A 211 -52.47 31.77 -36.75
C SER A 211 -53.74 31.20 -37.36
#